data_AF-A0A5J4PPG2-F1
#
_entry.id   AF-A0A5J4PPG2-F1
#
_cell.length_a   1.000
_cell.length_b   1.000
_cell.length_c   1.000
_cell.angle_alpha   90.00
_cell.angle_beta   90.00
_cell.angle_gamma   90.00
#
_symmetry.space_group_name_H-M   'P 1'
#
loop_
_entity.id
_entity.type
_entity.pdbx_description
1 polymer ?
#
loop_
_entity_poly.entity_id
_entity_poly.type
_entity_poly.pdbx_seq_one_letter_code
_entity_poly.pdbx_strand_id
1 'polypeptide(L)'
;MNIKKCALFALTFFLFFSILSVSAQTLEQAKTMFINKQYDKAKAVFQKYLKGAPTNANYNYWYGVCCLKTGETVESIKPLEV
;
A
#
# COMPACT_ATOMS: atom_id res chain seq x y z
N MET A 1 -30.72 17.13 -26.23
CA MET A 1 -29.42 16.88 -25.58
C MET A 1 -28.32 17.39 -26.52
N ASN A 2 -27.51 18.35 -26.10
CA ASN A 2 -26.61 19.09 -26.99
C ASN A 2 -25.31 18.27 -27.17
N ILE A 3 -24.95 17.89 -28.40
CA ILE A 3 -23.79 17.01 -28.70
C ILE A 3 -22.50 17.53 -28.05
N LYS A 4 -22.33 18.85 -27.98
CA LYS A 4 -21.21 19.52 -27.32
C LYS A 4 -21.16 19.28 -25.80
N LYS A 5 -22.32 19.16 -25.15
CA LYS A 5 -22.44 18.85 -23.72
C LYS A 5 -22.14 17.37 -23.45
N CYS A 6 -22.51 16.46 -24.35
CA CYS A 6 -22.13 15.04 -24.25
C CYS A 6 -20.62 14.84 -24.43
N ALA A 7 -20.02 15.53 -25.40
CA ALA A 7 -18.57 15.48 -25.63
C ALA A 7 -17.78 16.06 -24.45
N LEU A 8 -18.25 17.17 -23.86
CA LEU A 8 -17.65 17.75 -22.65
C LEU A 8 -17.72 16.77 -21.47
N PHE A 9 -18.86 16.11 -21.28
CA PHE A 9 -19.03 15.13 -20.20
C PHE A 9 -18.12 13.91 -20.37
N ALA A 10 -17.95 13.43 -21.60
CA ALA A 10 -17.05 12.33 -21.93
C ALA A 10 -15.57 12.70 -21.71
N LEU A 11 -15.16 13.93 -22.05
CA LEU A 11 -13.80 14.43 -21.83
C LEU A 11 -13.48 14.52 -20.34
N THR A 12 -14.40 15.06 -19.53
CA THR A 12 -14.23 15.15 -18.08
C THR A 12 -14.14 13.76 -17.44
N PHE A 13 -14.95 12.80 -17.90
CA PHE A 13 -14.91 11.42 -17.39
C PHE A 13 -13.57 10.72 -17.71
N PHE A 14 -12.98 10.97 -18.88
CA PHE A 14 -11.68 10.41 -19.28
C PHE A 14 -10.51 10.92 -18.43
N LEU A 15 -10.55 12.20 -18.02
CA LEU A 15 -9.55 12.82 -17.14
C LEU A 15 -9.59 12.28 -15.70
N PHE A 16 -10.77 11.87 -15.20
CA PHE A 16 -10.90 11.32 -13.86
C PHE A 16 -10.31 9.90 -13.73
N PHE A 17 -10.31 9.10 -14.80
CA PHE A 17 -9.82 7.72 -14.76
C PHE A 17 -8.27 7.62 -14.70
N SER A 18 -7.56 8.67 -15.10
CA SER A 18 -6.08 8.70 -15.10
C SER A 18 -5.47 8.80 -13.68
N ILE A 19 -6.26 9.17 -12.66
CA ILE A 19 -5.78 9.41 -11.31
C ILE A 19 -5.83 8.13 -10.44
N LEU A 20 -6.62 7.12 -10.83
CA LEU A 20 -6.65 5.82 -10.16
C LEU A 20 -5.56 4.88 -10.71
N SER A 21 -4.29 5.24 -10.52
CA SER A 21 -3.21 4.25 -10.58
C SER A 21 -3.25 3.41 -9.30
N VAL A 22 -4.17 2.45 -9.21
CA VAL A 22 -4.07 1.36 -8.21
C VAL A 22 -2.88 0.49 -8.62
N SER A 23 -1.69 0.87 -8.16
CA SER A 23 -0.54 -0.02 -8.28
C SER A 23 -0.73 -1.15 -7.27
N ALA A 24 -0.91 -2.38 -7.75
CA ALA A 24 -0.73 -3.56 -6.93
C ALA A 24 0.77 -3.68 -6.59
N GLN A 25 1.17 -3.12 -5.45
CA GLN A 25 2.56 -3.11 -5.01
C GLN A 25 2.98 -4.53 -4.62
N THR A 26 4.12 -4.97 -5.16
CA THR A 26 4.62 -6.33 -4.91
C THR A 26 5.40 -6.41 -3.60
N LEU A 27 5.57 -7.63 -3.07
CA LEU A 27 6.40 -7.87 -1.89
C LEU A 27 7.85 -7.39 -2.09
N GLU A 28 8.42 -7.62 -3.27
CA GLU A 28 9.77 -7.17 -3.59
C GLU A 28 9.86 -5.64 -3.62
N GLN A 29 8.85 -4.94 -4.15
CA GLN A 29 8.78 -3.48 -4.08
C GLN A 29 8.72 -2.99 -2.63
N ALA A 30 7.98 -3.67 -1.75
CA ALA A 30 7.93 -3.33 -0.32
C ALA A 30 9.31 -3.45 0.34
N LYS A 31 10.06 -4.52 0.02
CA LYS A 31 11.43 -4.69 0.50
C LYS A 31 12.36 -3.60 -0.04
N THR A 32 12.23 -3.23 -1.32
CA THR A 32 12.98 -2.10 -1.90
C THR A 32 12.65 -0.79 -1.20
N MET A 33 11.38 -0.50 -0.93
CA MET A 33 10.96 0.68 -0.15
C MET A 33 11.59 0.66 1.25
N PHE A 34 11.61 -0.50 1.91
CA PHE A 34 12.24 -0.68 3.21
C PHE A 34 13.75 -0.37 3.18
N ILE A 35 14.47 -0.91 2.18
CA ILE A 35 15.90 -0.64 1.97
C ILE A 35 16.14 0.86 1.73
N ASN A 36 15.24 1.50 0.98
CA ASN A 36 15.26 2.94 0.71
C ASN A 36 14.80 3.80 1.90
N LYS A 37 14.62 3.20 3.09
CA LYS A 37 14.14 3.86 4.32
C LYS A 37 12.75 4.49 4.21
N GLN A 38 11.96 4.09 3.20
CA GLN A 38 10.59 4.53 3.02
C GLN A 38 9.65 3.65 3.86
N TYR A 39 9.85 3.66 5.18
CA TYR A 39 9.19 2.74 6.11
C TYR A 39 7.66 2.89 6.09
N ASP A 40 7.12 4.10 5.98
CA ASP A 40 5.67 4.32 5.91
C ASP A 40 5.03 3.65 4.69
N LYS A 41 5.69 3.75 3.53
CA LYS A 41 5.23 3.11 2.28
C LYS A 41 5.35 1.59 2.38
N ALA A 42 6.50 1.11 2.85
CA ALA A 42 6.74 -0.32 3.05
C ALA A 42 5.72 -0.93 4.03
N LYS A 43 5.45 -0.25 5.16
CA LYS A 43 4.47 -0.65 6.18
C LYS A 43 3.10 -0.88 5.56
N ALA A 44 2.61 0.07 4.77
CA ALA A 44 1.31 -0.03 4.12
C ALA A 44 1.21 -1.24 3.17
N VAL A 45 2.29 -1.60 2.48
CA VAL A 45 2.32 -2.79 1.62
C VAL A 45 2.34 -4.07 2.45
N PHE A 46 3.27 -4.19 3.40
CA PHE A 46 3.36 -5.38 4.26
C PHE A 46 2.07 -5.60 5.05
N GLN A 47 1.39 -4.54 5.48
CA GLN A 47 0.08 -4.64 6.13
C GLN A 47 -0.98 -5.27 5.23
N LYS A 48 -1.01 -4.92 3.93
CA LYS A 48 -1.94 -5.54 2.96
C LYS A 48 -1.64 -7.03 2.79
N TYR A 49 -0.36 -7.39 2.68
CA TYR A 49 0.06 -8.79 2.58
C TYR A 49 -0.27 -9.58 3.85
N LEU A 50 -0.04 -8.99 5.02
CA LEU A 50 -0.38 -9.59 6.31
C LEU A 50 -1.89 -9.81 6.45
N LYS A 51 -2.72 -8.84 6.03
CA LYS A 51 -4.19 -9.01 6.02
C LYS A 51 -4.64 -10.15 5.12
N GLY A 52 -3.95 -10.39 4.00
CA GLY A 52 -4.25 -11.50 3.09
C GLY A 52 -3.76 -12.87 3.61
N ALA A 53 -2.67 -12.89 4.37
CA ALA A 53 -2.09 -14.11 4.94
C ALA A 53 -1.57 -13.85 6.38
N PRO A 54 -2.48 -13.80 7.38
CA PRO A 54 -2.14 -13.38 8.75
C PRO A 54 -1.21 -14.35 9.48
N THR A 55 -1.15 -15.62 9.05
CA THR A 55 -0.27 -16.64 9.63
C THR A 55 1.12 -16.69 8.97
N ASN A 56 1.39 -15.85 7.98
CA ASN A 56 2.68 -15.82 7.32
C ASN A 56 3.71 -15.11 8.20
N ALA A 57 4.65 -15.86 8.78
CA ALA A 57 5.70 -15.32 9.65
C ALA A 57 6.55 -14.23 8.97
N ASN A 58 6.82 -14.35 7.67
CA ASN A 58 7.62 -13.36 6.94
C ASN A 58 6.89 -12.00 6.86
N TYR A 59 5.57 -12.01 6.60
CA TYR A 59 4.79 -10.77 6.52
C TYR A 59 4.62 -10.12 7.89
N ASN A 60 4.41 -10.93 8.92
CA ASN A 60 4.40 -10.49 10.31
C ASN A 60 5.72 -9.81 10.70
N TYR A 61 6.85 -10.46 10.39
CA TYR A 61 8.18 -9.90 10.63
C TYR A 61 8.39 -8.56 9.93
N TRP A 62 8.20 -8.48 8.62
CA TRP A 62 8.44 -7.24 7.87
C TRP A 62 7.50 -6.11 8.30
N TYR A 63 6.23 -6.41 8.58
CA TYR A 63 5.30 -5.42 9.11
C TYR A 63 5.74 -4.92 10.48
N GLY A 64 6.06 -5.83 11.42
CA GLY A 64 6.53 -5.49 12.76
C GLY A 64 7.81 -4.65 12.74
N VAL A 65 8.79 -5.01 11.91
CA VAL A 65 10.01 -4.21 11.75
C VAL A 65 9.70 -2.82 11.17
N CYS A 66 8.75 -2.71 10.23
CA CYS A 66 8.32 -1.38 9.75
C CYS A 66 7.69 -0.55 10.89
N CYS A 67 6.81 -1.13 11.71
CA CYS A 67 6.23 -0.46 12.87
C CYS A 67 7.30 0.01 13.86
N LEU A 68 8.33 -0.80 14.12
CA LEU A 68 9.48 -0.36 14.94
C LEU A 68 10.21 0.84 14.33
N LYS A 69 10.40 0.85 13.00
CA LYS A 69 11.09 1.94 12.30
C LYS A 69 10.27 3.23 12.21
N THR A 70 8.94 3.16 12.27
CA THR A 70 8.05 4.34 12.31
C THR A 70 7.74 4.81 13.74
N GLY A 71 8.23 4.12 14.77
CA GLY A 71 8.01 4.47 16.18
C GLY A 71 6.73 3.86 16.78
N GLU A 72 6.01 3.03 16.04
CA GLU A 72 4.79 2.32 16.46
C GLU A 72 5.14 1.00 17.17
N THR A 73 5.90 1.10 18.25
CA THR A 73 6.41 -0.06 19.00
C THR A 73 5.30 -0.98 19.47
N VAL A 74 4.17 -0.45 19.96
CA VAL A 74 3.03 -1.25 20.42
C VAL A 74 2.43 -2.10 19.30
N GLU A 75 2.31 -1.55 18.09
CA GLU A 75 1.78 -2.29 16.94
C GLU A 75 2.75 -3.35 16.40
N SER A 76 4.04 -3.20 16.69
CA SER A 76 5.07 -4.17 16.30
C SER A 76 5.11 -5.42 17.17
N ILE A 77 4.60 -5.35 18.41
CA ILE A 77 4.71 -6.44 19.39
C ILE A 77 3.99 -7.70 18.88
N LYS A 78 2.68 -7.60 18.60
CA LYS A 78 1.91 -8.78 18.18
C LYS A 78 2.45 -9.45 16.92
N PRO A 79 2.84 -8.72 15.85
CA PRO A 79 3.48 -9.32 14.68
C PRO A 79 4.85 -9.94 14.96
N LEU A 80 5.62 -9.46 15.93
CA LEU A 80 6.96 -9.98 16.24
C LEU A 80 6.97 -11.06 17.32
N GLU A 81 5.85 -11.29 18.00
CA GLU A 81 5.65 -12.37 18.97
C GLU A 81 5.28 -13.71 18.33
N VAL A 82 4.91 -13.72 17.04
CA VAL A 82 4.50 -14.91 16.27
C VAL A 82 5.71 -15.69 15.76
#